data_AF-A0A9P6G822-F1
#
_entry.id   AF-A0A9P6G822-F1
#
_cell.length_a   1.000
_cell.length_b   1.000
_cell.length_c   1.000
_cell.angle_alpha   90.00
_cell.angle_beta   90.00
_cell.angle_gamma   90.00
#
_symmetry.space_group_name_H-M   'P 1'
#
loop_
_entity.id
_entity.type
_entity.pdbx_description
1 polymer ?
#
loop_
_entity_poly.entity_id
_entity_poly.type
_entity_poly.pdbx_seq_one_letter_code
_entity_poly.pdbx_strand_id
1 'polypeptide(L)'
;MLRPKRTKGPFRPSITHIPLAPTAAEAEIASRSGSTVADEAALESTQVAKKIPAPRLSQMIEQRTWENGQLRQELAYHQRKHAASMYLLEEVRVVVESLQQALANFQRLNEETEDGVADRECREW
;
A
#
# COMPACT_ATOMS: atom_id res chain seq x y z
N MET A 1 73.18 21.41 -51.82
CA MET A 1 73.91 20.13 -51.71
C MET A 1 72.90 19.00 -51.47
N LEU A 2 73.13 17.84 -52.11
CA LEU A 2 72.63 16.49 -51.77
C LEU A 2 71.14 16.14 -51.98
N ARG A 3 70.88 15.36 -53.05
CA ARG A 3 69.99 14.16 -53.00
C ARG A 3 70.73 13.05 -52.18
N PRO A 4 70.13 11.92 -51.71
CA PRO A 4 68.90 11.25 -52.21
C PRO A 4 68.02 10.44 -51.20
N LYS A 5 66.89 9.92 -51.74
CA LYS A 5 66.25 8.59 -51.54
C LYS A 5 65.87 8.08 -50.13
N ARG A 6 64.57 7.79 -49.93
CA ARG A 6 64.01 6.43 -50.09
C ARG A 6 62.48 6.41 -50.04
N THR A 7 61.92 5.79 -51.07
CA THR A 7 60.55 5.31 -51.26
C THR A 7 60.13 4.29 -50.20
N LYS A 8 58.88 4.38 -49.72
CA LYS A 8 58.01 3.24 -49.38
C LYS A 8 56.55 3.70 -49.22
N GLY A 9 55.68 3.13 -50.07
CA GLY A 9 54.26 2.89 -49.80
C GLY A 9 53.30 4.07 -49.95
N PRO A 10 52.38 4.04 -50.93
CA PRO A 10 51.12 4.77 -50.81
C PRO A 10 50.19 3.92 -49.94
N PHE A 11 49.53 4.49 -48.94
CA PHE A 11 48.10 4.28 -48.73
C PHE A 11 47.58 5.37 -47.79
N ARG A 12 46.79 6.24 -48.39
CA ARG A 12 46.16 7.42 -47.80
C ARG A 12 45.10 6.96 -46.79
N PRO A 13 45.04 7.55 -45.58
CA PRO A 13 44.03 7.20 -44.60
C PRO A 13 42.74 8.01 -44.81
N SER A 14 41.68 7.43 -44.26
CA SER A 14 40.44 8.08 -43.82
C SER A 14 39.46 8.50 -44.92
N ILE A 15 38.54 7.59 -45.24
CA ILE A 15 37.21 7.97 -45.70
C ILE A 15 36.28 7.82 -44.49
N THR A 16 35.79 8.97 -44.06
CA THR A 16 34.67 9.21 -43.15
C THR A 16 33.56 8.18 -43.40
N HIS A 17 33.34 7.28 -42.42
CA HIS A 17 32.16 6.42 -42.43
C HIS A 17 30.92 7.28 -42.20
N ILE A 18 30.30 7.72 -43.28
CA ILE A 18 28.89 8.11 -43.27
C ILE A 18 28.12 6.79 -43.17
N PRO A 19 27.26 6.58 -42.16
CA PRO A 19 26.40 5.40 -42.14
C PRO A 19 25.50 5.46 -43.37
N LEU A 20 25.65 4.52 -44.29
CA LEU A 20 24.68 4.36 -45.38
C LEU A 20 23.32 4.10 -44.75
N ALA A 21 22.32 4.88 -45.16
CA ALA A 21 20.94 4.63 -44.77
C ALA A 21 20.59 3.17 -45.13
N PRO A 22 20.01 2.40 -44.20
CA PRO A 22 19.75 0.99 -44.43
C PRO A 22 18.88 0.83 -45.67
N THR A 23 19.34 -0.04 -46.56
CA THR A 23 18.63 -0.39 -47.78
C THR A 23 17.25 -0.95 -47.40
N ALA A 24 16.20 -0.73 -48.21
CA ALA A 24 14.83 -1.16 -47.87
C ALA A 24 14.74 -2.65 -47.47
N ALA A 25 15.60 -3.50 -48.05
CA ALA A 25 15.75 -4.91 -47.68
C ALA A 25 16.31 -5.12 -46.26
N GLU A 26 17.26 -4.30 -45.81
CA GLU A 26 17.84 -4.39 -44.46
C GLU A 26 16.85 -3.89 -43.39
N ALA A 27 16.02 -2.89 -43.73
CA ALA A 27 14.92 -2.46 -42.88
C ALA A 27 13.83 -3.55 -42.74
N GLU A 28 13.52 -4.27 -43.83
CA GLU A 28 12.57 -5.38 -43.79
C GLU A 28 13.12 -6.56 -42.97
N ILE A 29 14.40 -6.90 -43.11
CA ILE A 29 15.04 -7.97 -42.34
C ILE A 29 15.11 -7.61 -40.85
N ALA A 30 15.47 -6.36 -40.50
CA ALA A 30 15.48 -5.90 -39.12
C ALA A 30 14.08 -5.93 -38.50
N SER A 31 13.04 -5.52 -39.25
CA SER A 31 11.64 -5.58 -38.80
C SER A 31 11.15 -7.02 -38.60
N ARG A 32 11.50 -7.94 -39.50
CA ARG A 32 11.13 -9.35 -39.39
C ARG A 32 11.87 -10.02 -38.23
N SER A 33 13.16 -9.75 -38.08
CA SER A 33 14.00 -10.31 -37.00
C SER A 33 13.55 -9.82 -35.62
N GLY A 34 13.13 -8.55 -35.51
CA GLY A 34 12.54 -8.01 -34.28
C GLY A 34 11.20 -8.65 -33.94
N SER A 35 10.33 -8.89 -34.94
CA SER A 35 9.06 -9.58 -34.74
C SER A 35 9.25 -11.02 -34.31
N THR A 36 10.11 -11.79 -34.99
CA THR A 36 10.33 -13.20 -34.67
C THR A 36 10.95 -13.39 -33.30
N VAL A 37 11.90 -12.53 -32.89
CA VAL A 37 12.53 -12.60 -31.56
C VAL A 37 11.55 -12.20 -30.45
N ALA A 38 10.67 -11.23 -30.68
CA ALA A 38 9.61 -10.87 -29.74
C ALA A 38 8.58 -12.01 -29.60
N ASP A 39 8.22 -12.66 -30.71
CA ASP A 39 7.31 -13.80 -30.73
C ASP A 39 7.94 -15.03 -30.07
N GLU A 40 9.23 -15.30 -30.29
CA GLU A 40 9.97 -16.40 -29.64
C GLU A 40 10.12 -16.17 -28.13
N ALA A 41 10.44 -14.94 -27.70
CA ALA A 41 10.50 -14.57 -26.29
C ALA A 41 9.12 -14.66 -25.61
N ALA A 42 8.04 -14.30 -26.32
CA ALA A 42 6.67 -14.50 -25.85
C ALA A 42 6.29 -15.99 -25.79
N LEU A 43 6.74 -16.80 -26.75
CA LEU A 43 6.57 -18.26 -26.76
C LEU A 43 7.34 -18.93 -25.63
N GLU A 44 8.56 -18.46 -25.33
CA GLU A 44 9.37 -18.98 -24.24
C GLU A 44 8.77 -18.61 -22.88
N SER A 45 8.32 -17.36 -22.71
CA SER A 45 7.57 -16.88 -21.55
C SER A 45 6.30 -17.71 -21.29
N THR A 46 5.50 -17.96 -22.33
CA THR A 46 4.27 -18.75 -22.20
C THR A 46 4.55 -20.24 -21.99
N GLN A 47 5.64 -20.79 -22.50
CA GLN A 47 6.09 -22.15 -22.20
C GLN A 47 6.60 -22.31 -20.77
N VAL A 48 7.28 -21.30 -20.22
CA VAL A 48 7.69 -21.28 -18.80
C VAL A 48 6.46 -21.21 -17.89
N ALA A 49 5.45 -20.41 -18.24
CA ALA A 49 4.19 -20.35 -17.49
C ALA A 49 3.39 -21.67 -17.51
N LYS A 50 3.53 -22.49 -18.56
CA LYS A 50 2.91 -23.82 -18.68
C LYS A 50 3.58 -24.90 -17.81
N LYS A 51 4.79 -24.67 -17.27
CA LYS A 51 5.51 -25.65 -16.45
C LYS A 51 4.97 -25.78 -15.03
N ILE A 52 4.19 -24.81 -14.56
CA ILE A 52 3.46 -24.94 -13.32
C ILE A 52 2.12 -25.60 -13.66
N PRO A 53 1.68 -26.67 -12.96
CA PRO A 53 0.35 -27.23 -13.20
C PRO A 53 -0.71 -26.17 -12.86
N ALA A 54 -1.15 -25.45 -13.89
CA ALA A 54 -2.20 -24.43 -13.86
C ALA A 54 -3.49 -24.84 -13.11
N PRO A 55 -3.90 -26.12 -13.09
CA PRO A 55 -5.06 -26.55 -12.31
C PRO A 55 -4.89 -26.36 -10.80
N ARG A 56 -3.66 -26.47 -10.27
CA ARG A 56 -3.41 -26.37 -8.82
C ARG A 56 -3.35 -24.92 -8.35
N LEU A 57 -2.73 -24.04 -9.12
CA LEU A 57 -2.65 -22.62 -8.76
C LEU A 57 -4.01 -21.93 -8.85
N SER A 58 -4.78 -22.20 -9.91
CA SER A 58 -6.14 -21.64 -10.05
C SER A 58 -7.04 -22.05 -8.90
N GLN A 59 -7.06 -23.35 -8.54
CA GLN A 59 -7.79 -23.85 -7.37
C GLN A 59 -7.34 -23.19 -6.06
N MET A 60 -6.02 -23.02 -5.86
CA MET A 60 -5.50 -22.32 -4.68
C MET A 60 -5.94 -20.86 -4.63
N ILE A 61 -5.94 -20.16 -5.78
CA ILE A 61 -6.37 -18.76 -5.87
C ILE A 61 -7.87 -18.66 -5.54
N GLU A 62 -8.71 -19.53 -6.10
CA GLU A 62 -10.14 -19.57 -5.81
C GLU A 62 -10.40 -19.82 -4.33
N GLN A 63 -9.74 -20.84 -3.76
CA GLN A 63 -9.85 -21.15 -2.33
C GLN A 63 -9.44 -19.95 -1.47
N ARG A 64 -8.28 -19.34 -1.73
CA ARG A 64 -7.81 -18.17 -0.96
C ARG A 64 -8.72 -16.97 -1.13
N THR A 65 -9.31 -16.78 -2.30
CA THR A 65 -10.26 -15.68 -2.55
C THR A 65 -11.52 -15.87 -1.72
N TRP A 66 -12.04 -17.10 -1.65
CA TRP A 66 -13.19 -17.44 -0.82
C TRP A 66 -12.88 -17.26 0.68
N GLU A 67 -11.75 -17.80 1.16
CA GLU A 67 -11.31 -17.65 2.55
C GLU A 67 -11.14 -16.17 2.93
N ASN A 68 -10.53 -15.35 2.06
CA ASN A 68 -10.37 -13.93 2.30
C ASN A 68 -11.72 -13.21 2.39
N GLY A 69 -12.70 -13.60 1.56
CA GLY A 69 -14.06 -13.12 1.62
C GLY A 69 -14.72 -13.40 2.98
N GLN A 70 -14.61 -14.64 3.47
CA GLN A 70 -15.14 -15.04 4.78
C GLN A 70 -14.47 -14.24 5.91
N LEU A 71 -13.15 -14.13 5.91
CA LEU A 71 -12.40 -13.38 6.93
C LEU A 71 -12.76 -11.89 6.94
N ARG A 72 -12.99 -11.27 5.79
CA ARG A 72 -13.45 -9.87 5.73
C ARG A 72 -14.84 -9.70 6.33
N GLN A 73 -15.73 -10.68 6.13
CA GLN A 73 -17.07 -10.64 6.69
C GLN A 73 -17.03 -10.80 8.21
N GLU A 74 -16.22 -11.73 8.72
CA GLU A 74 -15.99 -11.93 10.15
C GLU A 74 -15.37 -10.68 10.79
N LEU A 75 -14.35 -10.09 10.16
CA LEU A 75 -13.75 -8.83 10.62
C LEU A 75 -14.80 -7.71 10.71
N ALA A 76 -15.63 -7.54 9.68
CA ALA A 76 -16.69 -6.53 9.68
C ALA A 76 -17.73 -6.77 10.80
N TYR A 77 -18.06 -8.04 11.07
CA TYR A 77 -18.93 -8.40 12.19
C TYR A 77 -18.31 -7.99 13.54
N HIS A 78 -17.05 -8.36 13.78
CA HIS A 78 -16.35 -7.99 15.02
C HIS A 78 -16.17 -6.49 15.18
N GLN A 79 -15.86 -5.76 14.10
CA GLN A 79 -15.74 -4.30 14.13
C GLN A 79 -17.07 -3.64 14.54
N ARG A 80 -18.20 -4.08 13.98
CA ARG A 80 -19.52 -3.55 14.36
C ARG A 80 -19.84 -3.84 15.82
N LYS A 81 -19.58 -5.07 16.28
CA LYS A 81 -19.78 -5.45 17.68
C LYS A 81 -18.93 -4.61 18.62
N HIS A 82 -17.65 -4.43 18.28
CA HIS A 82 -16.73 -3.63 19.08
C HIS A 82 -17.15 -2.16 19.14
N ALA A 83 -17.58 -1.56 18.02
CA ALA A 83 -18.09 -0.21 17.98
C ALA A 83 -19.30 -0.02 18.92
N ALA A 84 -20.24 -0.97 18.92
CA ALA A 84 -21.38 -0.94 19.85
C ALA A 84 -20.95 -1.07 21.32
N SER A 85 -19.95 -1.91 21.63
CA SER A 85 -19.40 -2.02 22.97
C SER A 85 -18.72 -0.74 23.44
N MET A 86 -17.96 -0.07 22.56
CA MET A 86 -17.31 1.21 22.87
C MET A 86 -18.33 2.32 23.11
N TYR A 87 -19.41 2.35 22.31
CA TYR A 87 -20.51 3.28 22.52
C TYR A 87 -21.14 3.10 23.92
N LEU A 88 -21.50 1.86 24.28
CA LEU A 88 -22.06 1.58 25.60
C LEU A 88 -21.11 1.96 26.74
N LEU A 89 -19.81 1.69 26.59
CA LEU A 89 -18.81 2.04 27.59
C LEU A 89 -18.77 3.56 27.85
N GLU A 90 -18.82 4.36 26.78
CA GLU A 90 -18.82 5.83 26.91
C GLU A 90 -20.10 6.35 27.57
N GLU A 91 -21.27 5.82 27.18
CA GLU A 91 -22.55 6.19 27.82
C GLU A 91 -22.55 5.85 29.31
N VAL A 92 -22.08 4.65 29.69
CA VAL A 92 -21.97 4.25 31.10
C VAL A 92 -21.02 5.17 31.85
N ARG A 93 -19.89 5.54 31.24
CA ARG A 93 -18.93 6.46 31.84
C ARG A 93 -19.57 7.82 32.14
N VAL A 94 -20.27 8.41 31.17
CA VAL A 94 -20.96 9.70 31.34
C VAL A 94 -21.99 9.63 32.47
N VAL A 95 -22.78 8.54 32.54
CA VAL A 95 -23.77 8.34 33.61
C VAL A 95 -23.09 8.27 34.98
N VAL A 96 -21.98 7.52 35.10
CA VAL A 96 -21.23 7.41 36.35
C VAL A 96 -20.66 8.76 36.78
N GLU A 97 -20.06 9.52 35.87
CA GLU A 97 -19.54 10.87 36.15
C GLU A 97 -20.66 11.81 36.61
N SER A 98 -21.83 11.76 35.96
CA SER A 98 -23.00 12.54 36.37
C SER A 98 -23.51 12.18 37.77
N LEU A 99 -23.57 10.88 38.09
CA LEU A 99 -23.98 10.41 39.41
C LEU A 99 -22.98 10.82 40.50
N GLN A 100 -21.69 10.72 40.23
CA GLN A 100 -20.65 11.19 41.15
C GLN A 100 -20.80 12.68 41.45
N GLN A 101 -21.03 13.49 40.41
CA GLN A 101 -21.26 14.93 40.59
C GLN A 101 -22.53 15.22 41.39
N ALA A 102 -23.61 14.48 41.14
CA ALA A 102 -24.87 14.63 41.87
C ALA A 102 -24.69 14.31 43.37
N LEU A 103 -23.95 13.24 43.69
CA LEU A 103 -23.63 12.87 45.07
C LEU A 103 -22.76 13.92 45.75
N ALA A 104 -21.74 14.43 45.08
CA ALA A 104 -20.89 15.50 45.61
C ALA A 104 -21.69 16.79 45.89
N ASN A 105 -22.58 17.17 44.97
CA ASN A 105 -23.47 18.32 45.15
C ASN A 105 -24.42 18.11 46.34
N PHE A 106 -24.98 16.91 46.48
CA PHE A 106 -25.86 16.57 47.60
C PHE A 106 -25.14 16.64 48.94
N GLN A 107 -23.92 16.10 49.04
CA GLN A 107 -23.10 16.20 50.24
C GLN A 107 -22.82 17.66 50.61
N ARG A 108 -22.39 18.47 49.64
CA ARG A 108 -22.13 19.90 49.86
C ARG A 108 -23.37 20.64 50.38
N LEU A 109 -24.54 20.38 49.78
CA LEU A 109 -25.80 21.01 50.22
C LEU A 109 -26.20 20.59 51.64
N ASN A 110 -25.94 19.35 52.03
CA ASN A 110 -26.21 18.91 53.39
C ASN A 110 -25.26 19.57 54.39
N GLU A 111 -23.96 19.65 54.09
CA GLU A 111 -22.97 20.36 54.92
C GLU A 111 -23.36 21.84 55.11
N GLU A 112 -23.72 22.54 54.03
CA GLU A 112 -24.21 23.94 54.08
C GLU A 112 -25.48 24.08 54.94
N THR A 113 -26.34 23.07 54.94
CA THR A 113 -27.58 23.07 55.73
C THR A 113 -27.31 22.81 57.22
N GLU A 114 -26.39 21.90 57.55
CA GLU A 114 -26.00 21.59 58.92
C GLU A 114 -25.28 22.79 59.58
N ASP A 115 -24.36 23.44 58.87
CA ASP A 115 -23.67 24.65 59.36
C ASP A 115 -24.66 25.82 59.56
N GLY A 116 -25.62 26.00 58.65
CA GLY A 116 -26.65 27.04 58.74
C GLY A 116 -27.72 26.81 59.82
N VAL A 117 -27.81 25.60 60.39
CA VAL A 117 -28.65 25.30 61.57
C VAL A 117 -27.87 25.63 62.85
N ALA A 118 -26.59 25.27 62.93
CA ALA A 118 -25.73 25.60 64.08
C ALA A 118 -25.57 27.14 64.29
N ASP A 119 -25.49 27.90 63.19
CA ASP A 119 -25.39 29.36 63.21
C ASP A 119 -26.69 30.09 63.59
N ARG A 120 -27.84 29.41 63.49
CA ARG A 120 -29.14 29.92 63.93
C ARG A 120 -29.39 29.63 65.40
N GLU A 121 -29.06 28.44 65.88
CA GLU A 121 -29.15 28.11 67.31
C GLU A 121 -28.21 28.97 68.17
N CYS A 122 -27.01 29.34 67.67
CA CYS A 122 -26.12 30.26 68.38
C CYS A 122 -26.63 31.71 68.46
N ARG A 123 -27.62 32.10 67.65
CA ARG A 123 -28.16 33.47 67.60
C ARG A 123 -29.38 33.69 68.50
N GLU A 124 -29.92 32.64 69.08
CA GLU A 124 -31.11 32.68 69.95
C GLU A 124 -30.76 32.63 71.46
N TRP A 125 -29.48 32.72 71.83
CA TRP A 125 -29.01 32.82 73.21
C TRP A 125 -28.24 34.11 73.49
#